data_AF-A0A7S4Q5T1-F1
#
_entry.id   AF-A0A7S4Q5T1-F1
#
_cell.length_a   1.000
_cell.length_b   1.000
_cell.length_c   1.000
_cell.angle_alpha   90.00
_cell.angle_beta   90.00
_cell.angle_gamma   90.00
#
_symmetry.space_group_name_H-M   'P 1'
#
loop_
_entity.id
_entity.type
_entity.pdbx_description
1 polymer ?
#
loop_
_entity_poly.entity_id
_entity_poly.type
_entity_poly.pdbx_seq_one_letter_code
_entity_poly.pdbx_strand_id
1 'polypeptide(L)'
;SMPQAPEAAAGVAPPPRPPPPSMPCAPEARPPEAPAARAREPQGPGSGGAGRANVGERPQRPCGLCHSCLPVDDLLGPSCEHLFCAPCLRAHVLAADFLRRHVGCPACGVQMTPPQIRHAIGDEVYLQRQADMVLEDEALAQKVAGELEALDDAQRQEAPGVPDAALGG
;
A
#
# COMPACT_ATOMS: atom_id res chain seq x y z
N SER A 1 23.96 24.19 43.81
CA SER A 1 23.50 24.96 42.63
C SER A 1 23.83 24.17 41.39
N MET A 2 22.81 23.64 40.70
CA MET A 2 22.97 22.90 39.45
C MET A 2 22.79 23.84 38.25
N PRO A 3 23.59 23.72 37.19
CA PRO A 3 23.44 24.56 35.99
C PRO A 3 22.21 24.13 35.18
N GLN A 4 21.36 25.10 34.84
CA GLN A 4 20.23 24.93 33.92
C GLN A 4 20.73 24.82 32.48
N ALA A 5 20.21 23.83 31.75
CA ALA A 5 20.49 23.63 30.33
C ALA A 5 19.73 24.66 29.47
N PRO A 6 20.28 25.11 28.34
CA PRO A 6 19.64 26.09 27.47
C PRO A 6 18.47 25.49 26.69
N GLU A 7 17.32 26.16 26.76
CA GLU A 7 16.13 25.87 25.95
C GLU A 7 16.44 26.08 24.46
N ALA A 8 16.34 25.00 23.68
CA ALA A 8 16.47 25.05 22.23
C ALA A 8 15.20 25.69 21.63
N ALA A 9 15.37 26.84 21.00
CA ALA A 9 14.31 27.54 20.29
C ALA A 9 13.74 26.67 19.16
N ALA A 10 12.47 26.30 19.29
CA ALA A 10 11.72 25.58 18.27
C ALA A 10 11.56 26.45 17.02
N GLY A 11 12.34 26.16 15.97
CA GLY A 11 12.20 26.77 14.66
C GLY A 11 10.87 26.37 14.03
N VAL A 12 10.00 27.36 13.80
CA VAL A 12 8.72 27.17 13.12
C VAL A 12 9.00 26.85 11.64
N ALA A 13 8.65 25.65 11.20
CA ALA A 13 8.80 25.24 9.81
C ALA A 13 7.91 26.10 8.89
N PRO A 14 8.40 26.55 7.72
CA PRO A 14 7.59 27.33 6.78
C PRO A 14 6.43 26.49 6.22
N PRO A 15 5.28 27.11 5.89
CA PRO A 15 4.13 26.41 5.36
C PRO A 15 4.43 25.81 3.96
N PRO A 16 3.80 24.67 3.61
CA PRO A 16 3.97 24.06 2.31
C PRO A 16 3.45 24.97 1.19
N ARG A 17 4.13 24.95 0.04
CA ARG A 17 3.69 25.68 -1.16
C ARG A 17 2.42 25.04 -1.73
N PRO A 18 1.49 25.83 -2.31
CA PRO A 18 0.30 25.29 -2.97
C PRO A 18 0.68 24.47 -4.22
N PRO A 19 -0.09 23.41 -4.56
CA PRO A 19 0.15 22.63 -5.76
C PRO A 19 -0.16 23.45 -7.03
N PRO A 20 0.49 23.13 -8.17
CA PRO A 20 0.20 23.79 -9.45
C PRO A 20 -1.22 23.46 -9.95
N PRO A 21 -1.83 24.33 -10.77
CA PRO A 21 -3.16 24.09 -11.32
C PRO A 21 -3.15 22.86 -12.26
N SER A 22 -4.08 21.94 -12.04
CA SER A 22 -4.25 20.73 -12.85
C SER A 22 -4.68 21.10 -14.27
N MET A 23 -3.86 20.77 -15.27
CA MET A 23 -4.23 20.89 -16.68
C MET A 23 -5.35 19.88 -17.00
N PRO A 24 -6.38 20.27 -17.78
CA PRO A 24 -7.41 19.34 -18.21
C PRO A 24 -6.79 18.25 -19.08
N CYS A 25 -7.13 16.99 -18.80
CA CYS A 25 -6.77 15.87 -19.65
C CYS A 25 -7.29 16.15 -21.05
N ALA A 26 -6.37 16.35 -22.00
CA ALA A 26 -6.72 16.43 -23.40
C ALA A 26 -7.35 15.07 -23.78
N PRO A 27 -8.50 15.05 -24.47
CA PRO A 27 -9.04 13.82 -24.99
C PRO A 27 -7.99 13.19 -25.90
N GLU A 28 -7.56 11.97 -25.59
CA GLU A 28 -6.62 11.24 -26.44
C GLU A 28 -7.17 11.20 -27.87
N ALA A 29 -6.41 11.78 -28.80
CA ALA A 29 -6.72 11.72 -30.21
C ALA A 29 -6.76 10.25 -30.62
N ARG A 30 -7.94 9.75 -31.01
CA ARG A 30 -8.12 8.37 -31.49
C ARG A 30 -7.06 8.09 -32.56
N PRO A 31 -6.26 7.01 -32.44
CA PRO A 31 -5.35 6.63 -33.50
C PRO A 31 -6.15 6.34 -34.78
N PRO A 32 -5.61 6.70 -35.96
CA PRO A 32 -6.25 6.41 -37.24
C PRO A 32 -6.41 4.89 -37.38
N GLU A 33 -7.65 4.45 -37.60
CA GLU A 33 -7.99 3.05 -37.83
C GLU A 33 -7.16 2.51 -39.00
N ALA A 34 -6.37 1.46 -38.73
CA ALA A 34 -5.66 0.74 -39.77
C ALA A 34 -6.69 0.09 -40.72
N PRO A 35 -6.50 0.16 -42.05
CA PRO A 35 -7.42 -0.43 -43.01
C PRO A 35 -7.42 -1.96 -42.86
N ALA A 36 -8.56 -2.49 -42.41
CA ALA A 36 -8.81 -3.93 -42.30
C ALA A 36 -8.77 -4.60 -43.68
N ALA A 37 -7.86 -5.57 -43.83
CA ALA A 37 -7.88 -6.51 -44.94
C ALA A 37 -9.19 -7.31 -44.92
N ARG A 38 -9.88 -7.29 -46.06
CA ARG A 38 -11.24 -7.78 -46.25
C ARG A 38 -11.28 -9.31 -46.28
N ALA A 39 -11.86 -9.95 -45.27
CA ALA A 39 -12.48 -11.27 -45.40
C ALA A 39 -13.99 -11.08 -45.33
N ARG A 40 -14.68 -11.37 -46.44
CA ARG A 40 -16.14 -11.26 -46.59
C ARG A 40 -16.79 -12.46 -45.91
N GLU A 41 -17.75 -12.21 -45.02
CA GLU A 41 -18.75 -13.17 -44.56
C GLU A 41 -20.12 -12.49 -44.37
N PRO A 42 -21.24 -13.26 -44.35
CA PRO A 42 -22.49 -12.89 -45.01
C PRO A 42 -23.41 -11.95 -44.20
N GLN A 43 -24.11 -11.11 -44.96
CA GLN A 43 -25.06 -10.10 -44.49
C GLN A 43 -26.36 -10.76 -44.02
N GLY A 44 -26.64 -10.69 -42.71
CA GLY A 44 -27.96 -10.94 -42.15
C GLY A 44 -28.80 -9.65 -42.13
N PRO A 45 -30.09 -9.69 -42.55
CA PRO A 45 -30.97 -8.53 -42.47
C PRO A 45 -31.60 -8.44 -41.08
N GLY A 46 -31.30 -7.36 -40.36
CA GLY A 46 -31.81 -7.11 -39.01
C GLY A 46 -31.81 -5.63 -38.67
N SER A 47 -32.54 -4.83 -39.47
CA SER A 47 -32.84 -3.43 -39.19
C SER A 47 -33.84 -3.32 -38.03
N GLY A 48 -33.33 -2.99 -36.84
CA GLY A 48 -34.11 -2.45 -35.74
C GLY A 48 -33.29 -1.32 -35.11
N GLY A 49 -33.71 -0.07 -35.35
CA GLY A 49 -32.97 1.12 -34.99
C GLY A 49 -32.69 1.22 -33.49
N ALA A 50 -31.46 0.93 -33.08
CA ALA A 50 -30.92 1.36 -31.81
C ALA A 50 -30.64 2.86 -31.92
N GLY A 51 -31.58 3.67 -31.45
CA GLY A 51 -31.33 5.08 -31.18
C GLY A 51 -30.03 5.19 -30.39
N ARG A 52 -29.08 5.97 -30.91
CA ARG A 52 -27.87 6.37 -30.19
C ARG A 52 -28.35 7.20 -29.02
N ALA A 53 -28.80 6.54 -27.95
CA ALA A 53 -28.89 7.18 -26.66
C ALA A 53 -27.52 7.80 -26.45
N ASN A 54 -27.48 9.13 -26.32
CA ASN A 54 -26.37 9.82 -25.70
C ASN A 54 -26.28 9.24 -24.29
N VAL A 55 -25.66 8.07 -24.15
CA VAL A 55 -25.23 7.52 -22.87
C VAL A 55 -24.19 8.53 -22.42
N GLY A 56 -24.64 9.50 -21.61
CA GLY A 56 -23.82 10.62 -21.20
C GLY A 56 -22.46 10.11 -20.77
N GLU A 57 -21.41 10.66 -21.39
CA GLU A 57 -20.04 10.28 -21.08
C GLU A 57 -19.85 10.42 -19.57
N ARG A 58 -19.52 9.29 -18.91
CA ARG A 58 -19.20 9.31 -17.49
C ARG A 58 -18.00 10.24 -17.29
N PRO A 59 -17.97 11.04 -16.22
CA PRO A 59 -16.82 11.90 -15.94
C PRO A 59 -15.56 11.03 -15.85
N GLN A 60 -14.50 11.48 -16.52
CA GLN A 60 -13.19 10.81 -16.51
C GLN A 60 -12.17 11.64 -15.74
N ARG A 61 -11.25 10.95 -15.06
CA ARG A 61 -10.15 11.56 -14.31
C ARG A 61 -8.86 10.78 -14.57
N PRO A 62 -7.70 11.44 -14.54
CA PRO A 62 -6.42 10.75 -14.66
C PRO A 62 -6.08 10.01 -13.36
N CYS A 63 -5.51 8.83 -13.48
CA CYS A 63 -4.84 8.14 -12.37
C CYS A 63 -3.61 8.95 -11.92
N GLY A 64 -3.45 9.18 -10.61
CA GLY A 64 -2.33 9.92 -10.04
C GLY A 64 -0.95 9.24 -10.13
N LEU A 65 -0.87 8.02 -10.68
CA LEU A 65 0.38 7.28 -10.88
C LEU A 65 0.69 7.05 -12.37
N CYS A 66 -0.22 6.41 -13.11
CA CYS A 66 0.00 6.09 -14.53
C CYS A 66 -0.54 7.15 -15.50
N HIS A 67 -1.27 8.16 -15.01
CA HIS A 67 -1.88 9.24 -15.81
C HIS A 67 -2.91 8.81 -16.87
N SER A 68 -3.26 7.53 -16.95
CA SER A 68 -4.35 7.04 -17.79
C SER A 68 -5.67 7.67 -17.36
N CYS A 69 -6.53 8.05 -18.31
CA CYS A 69 -7.87 8.58 -18.04
C CYS A 69 -8.86 7.42 -17.91
N LEU A 70 -9.54 7.33 -16.76
CA LEU A 70 -10.55 6.31 -16.50
C LEU A 70 -11.84 6.97 -16.00
N PRO A 71 -13.00 6.31 -16.14
CA PRO A 71 -14.21 6.70 -15.41
C PRO A 71 -13.92 6.85 -13.92
N VAL A 72 -14.50 7.88 -13.28
CA VAL A 72 -14.29 8.12 -11.85
C VAL A 72 -14.66 6.90 -11.00
N ASP A 73 -15.67 6.13 -11.42
CA ASP A 73 -16.12 4.90 -10.73
C ASP A 73 -15.06 3.78 -10.72
N ASP A 74 -14.11 3.80 -11.66
CA ASP A 74 -13.04 2.79 -11.79
C ASP A 74 -11.75 3.21 -11.06
N LEU A 75 -11.74 4.41 -10.47
CA LEU A 75 -10.63 4.92 -9.69
C LEU A 75 -10.89 4.69 -8.19
N LEU A 76 -9.85 4.24 -7.50
CA LEU A 76 -9.83 4.05 -6.07
C LEU A 76 -9.00 5.16 -5.41
N GLY A 77 -9.36 5.55 -4.20
CA GLY A 77 -8.62 6.58 -3.47
C GLY A 77 -8.73 6.46 -1.96
N PRO A 78 -7.68 6.88 -1.22
CA PRO A 78 -7.78 7.15 0.21
C PRO A 78 -8.72 8.34 0.51
N SER A 79 -8.91 8.63 1.81
CA SER A 79 -9.77 9.74 2.28
C SER A 79 -9.29 11.14 1.89
N CYS A 80 -8.07 11.27 1.35
CA CYS A 80 -7.52 12.54 0.86
C CYS A 80 -7.84 12.82 -0.62
N GLU A 81 -8.80 12.11 -1.22
CA GLU A 81 -9.36 12.37 -2.58
C GLU A 81 -8.38 12.22 -3.76
N HIS A 82 -7.15 11.76 -3.51
CA HIS A 82 -6.24 11.36 -4.58
C HIS A 82 -6.73 10.05 -5.21
N LEU A 83 -6.93 10.05 -6.54
CA LEU A 83 -7.51 8.94 -7.28
C LEU A 83 -6.44 8.16 -8.06
N PHE A 84 -6.54 6.84 -8.03
CA PHE A 84 -5.61 5.91 -8.67
C PHE A 84 -6.39 4.79 -9.34
N CYS A 85 -5.92 4.28 -10.47
CA CYS A 85 -6.50 3.05 -11.03
C CYS A 85 -6.20 1.88 -10.09
N ALA A 86 -7.14 0.92 -10.00
CA ALA A 86 -7.01 -0.22 -9.11
C ALA A 86 -5.66 -0.99 -9.26
N PRO A 87 -5.13 -1.22 -10.47
CA PRO A 87 -3.83 -1.88 -10.63
C PRO A 87 -2.66 -1.12 -9.98
N CYS A 88 -2.61 0.21 -10.15
CA CYS A 88 -1.54 1.03 -9.58
C CYS A 88 -1.61 1.09 -8.05
N LEU A 89 -2.81 1.28 -7.51
CA LEU A 89 -3.00 1.31 -6.06
C LEU A 89 -2.69 -0.05 -5.41
N ARG A 90 -3.14 -1.15 -6.04
CA ARG A 90 -2.81 -2.51 -5.58
C ARG A 90 -1.31 -2.75 -5.58
N ALA A 91 -0.60 -2.40 -6.65
CA ALA A 91 0.85 -2.58 -6.73
C ALA A 91 1.58 -1.80 -5.62
N HIS A 92 1.16 -0.56 -5.35
CA HIS A 92 1.70 0.25 -4.25
C HIS A 92 1.46 -0.40 -2.87
N VAL A 93 0.23 -0.85 -2.61
CA VAL A 93 -0.12 -1.49 -1.34
C VAL A 93 0.66 -2.80 -1.15
N LEU A 94 0.79 -3.64 -2.19
CA LEU A 94 1.53 -4.90 -2.11
C LEU A 94 3.05 -4.72 -1.99
N ALA A 95 3.60 -3.60 -2.50
CA ALA A 95 4.99 -3.24 -2.29
C ALA A 95 5.26 -2.77 -0.85
N ALA A 96 4.21 -2.34 -0.12
CA ALA A 96 4.29 -2.01 1.29
C ALA A 96 4.01 -3.25 2.15
N ASP A 97 4.71 -3.37 3.28
CA ASP A 97 4.36 -4.36 4.31
C ASP A 97 3.15 -3.88 5.12
N PHE A 98 1.97 -3.92 4.49
CA PHE A 98 0.75 -3.25 4.97
C PHE A 98 0.18 -3.79 6.29
N LEU A 99 0.69 -4.92 6.80
CA LEU A 99 0.34 -5.43 8.12
C LEU A 99 1.30 -4.96 9.21
N ARG A 100 2.60 -4.85 8.90
CA ARG A 100 3.61 -4.40 9.86
C ARG A 100 3.84 -2.89 9.84
N ARG A 101 3.46 -2.22 8.75
CA ARG A 101 3.67 -0.77 8.52
C ARG A 101 2.41 -0.11 7.99
N HIS A 102 2.23 1.16 8.35
CA HIS A 102 1.17 1.99 7.79
C HIS A 102 1.41 2.26 6.31
N VAL A 103 0.40 2.03 5.49
CA VAL A 103 0.42 2.40 4.07
C VAL A 103 -0.12 3.80 3.90
N GLY A 104 0.70 4.70 3.35
CA GLY A 104 0.29 6.05 2.99
C GLY A 104 -0.19 6.16 1.55
N CYS A 105 -1.02 7.16 1.29
CA CYS A 105 -1.37 7.63 -0.05
C CYS A 105 -0.10 7.88 -0.87
N PRO A 106 0.03 7.35 -2.11
CA PRO A 106 1.19 7.59 -2.97
C PRO A 106 1.49 9.07 -3.25
N ALA A 107 0.47 9.94 -3.19
CA ALA A 107 0.60 11.36 -3.53
C ALA A 107 0.94 12.26 -2.34
N CYS A 108 0.35 12.01 -1.16
CA CYS A 108 0.46 12.93 -0.01
C CYS A 108 0.78 12.25 1.32
N GLY A 109 0.96 10.92 1.34
CA GLY A 109 1.33 10.17 2.54
C GLY A 109 0.23 9.99 3.59
N VAL A 110 -0.98 10.54 3.38
CA VAL A 110 -2.13 10.32 4.28
C VAL A 110 -2.38 8.83 4.44
N GLN A 111 -2.48 8.37 5.69
CA GLN A 111 -2.59 6.95 5.99
C GLN A 111 -3.90 6.36 5.46
N MET A 112 -3.79 5.20 4.83
CA MET A 112 -4.91 4.38 4.40
C MET A 112 -5.41 3.53 5.56
N THR A 113 -6.73 3.40 5.69
CA THR A 113 -7.33 2.54 6.70
C THR A 113 -7.28 1.07 6.27
N PRO A 114 -7.30 0.09 7.21
CA PRO A 114 -7.33 -1.32 6.85
C PRO A 114 -8.47 -1.72 5.89
N PRO A 115 -9.70 -1.18 6.00
CA PRO A 115 -10.75 -1.42 5.00
C PRO A 115 -10.40 -0.90 3.60
N GLN A 116 -9.73 0.25 3.48
CA GLN A 116 -9.28 0.79 2.18
C GLN A 116 -8.18 -0.08 1.56
N ILE A 117 -7.23 -0.53 2.38
CA ILE A 117 -6.16 -1.46 1.98
C ILE A 117 -6.80 -2.75 1.47
N ARG A 118 -7.70 -3.35 2.27
CA ARG A 118 -8.42 -4.57 1.92
C ARG A 118 -9.23 -4.42 0.63
N HIS A 119 -9.91 -3.29 0.44
CA HIS A 119 -10.65 -3.01 -0.80
C HIS A 119 -9.72 -2.93 -2.03
N ALA A 120 -8.53 -2.34 -1.90
CA ALA A 120 -7.59 -2.20 -3.02
C ALA A 120 -6.97 -3.53 -3.47
N ILE A 121 -6.61 -4.41 -2.52
CA ILE A 121 -5.92 -5.68 -2.82
C ILE A 121 -6.85 -6.89 -2.90
N GLY A 122 -8.04 -6.81 -2.30
CA GLY A 122 -9.00 -7.91 -2.16
C GLY A 122 -8.88 -8.64 -0.82
N ASP A 123 -10.01 -9.16 -0.33
CA ASP A 123 -10.12 -9.85 0.96
C ASP A 123 -9.20 -11.08 1.05
N GLU A 124 -9.14 -11.89 -0.01
CA GLU A 124 -8.35 -13.11 -0.06
C GLU A 124 -6.85 -12.83 0.15
N VAL A 125 -6.31 -11.83 -0.57
CA VAL A 125 -4.89 -11.44 -0.48
C VAL A 125 -4.57 -10.86 0.90
N TYR A 126 -5.49 -10.07 1.46
CA TYR A 126 -5.34 -9.51 2.80
C TYR A 126 -5.27 -10.63 3.86
N LEU A 127 -6.20 -11.58 3.82
CA LEU A 127 -6.27 -12.68 4.78
C LEU A 127 -5.09 -13.65 4.64
N GLN A 128 -4.67 -13.95 3.41
CA GLN A 128 -3.49 -14.79 3.17
C GLN A 128 -2.25 -14.17 3.81
N ARG A 129 -1.96 -12.89 3.54
CA ARG A 129 -0.79 -12.22 4.12
C ARG A 129 -0.87 -12.15 5.64
N GLN A 130 -2.07 -12.04 6.21
CA GLN A 130 -2.29 -12.06 7.65
C GLN A 130 -1.95 -13.42 8.26
N ALA A 131 -2.33 -14.52 7.60
CA ALA A 131 -1.94 -15.86 8.02
C ALA A 131 -0.43 -16.07 7.92
N ASP A 132 0.19 -15.63 6.82
CA ASP A 132 1.65 -15.74 6.63
C ASP A 132 2.41 -15.00 7.75
N MET A 133 1.97 -13.80 8.13
CA MET A 133 2.58 -13.02 9.20
C MET A 133 2.51 -13.75 10.55
N VAL A 134 1.39 -14.40 10.87
CA VAL A 134 1.24 -15.18 12.11
C VAL A 134 2.24 -16.34 12.14
N LEU A 135 2.41 -17.05 11.03
CA LEU A 135 3.40 -18.13 10.91
C LEU A 135 4.83 -17.61 11.04
N GLU A 136 5.15 -16.48 10.39
CA GLU A 136 6.46 -15.81 10.52
C GLU A 136 6.76 -15.42 11.97
N ASP A 137 5.77 -14.85 12.66
CA ASP A 137 5.91 -14.39 14.04
C ASP A 137 6.04 -15.56 15.04
N GLU A 138 5.29 -16.65 14.82
CA GLU A 138 5.44 -17.89 15.61
C GLU A 138 6.84 -18.50 15.42
N ALA A 139 7.34 -18.58 14.19
CA ALA A 139 8.68 -19.08 13.91
C ALA A 139 9.76 -18.19 14.56
N LEU A 140 9.58 -16.86 14.53
CA LEU A 140 10.49 -15.93 15.20
C LEU A 140 10.45 -16.12 16.73
N ALA A 141 9.28 -16.28 17.32
CA ALA A 141 9.12 -16.51 18.76
C ALA A 141 9.81 -17.81 19.21
N GLN A 142 9.68 -18.89 18.44
CA GLN A 142 10.37 -20.16 18.70
C GLN A 142 11.90 -19.99 18.66
N LYS A 143 12.41 -19.24 17.67
CA LYS A 143 13.84 -18.95 17.55
C LYS A 143 14.37 -18.17 18.76
N VAL A 144 13.65 -17.11 19.16
CA VAL A 144 14.04 -16.27 20.31
C VAL A 144 13.98 -17.06 21.61
N ALA A 145 12.98 -17.93 21.79
CA ALA A 145 12.88 -18.80 22.96
C ALA A 145 14.07 -19.76 23.06
N GLY A 146 14.41 -20.46 21.97
CA GLY A 146 15.55 -21.38 21.97
C GLY A 146 16.91 -20.68 22.17
N GLU A 147 17.08 -19.46 21.64
CA GLU A 147 18.29 -18.66 21.89
C GLU A 147 18.40 -18.25 23.36
N LEU A 148 17.29 -17.90 24.00
CA LEU A 148 17.26 -17.54 25.41
C LEU A 148 17.56 -18.74 26.33
N GLU A 149 17.01 -19.91 26.04
CA GLU A 149 17.31 -21.16 26.76
C GLU A 149 18.79 -21.52 26.65
N ALA A 150 19.38 -21.41 25.45
CA ALA A 150 20.80 -21.67 25.25
C ALA A 150 21.72 -20.71 26.04
N LEU A 151 21.31 -19.44 26.18
CA LEU A 151 22.04 -18.47 27.00
C LEU A 151 21.95 -18.78 28.50
N ASP A 152 20.79 -19.23 29.00
CA ASP A 152 20.62 -19.64 30.40
C ASP A 152 21.48 -20.88 30.73
N ASP A 153 21.48 -21.87 29.83
CA ASP A 153 22.33 -23.05 29.96
C ASP A 153 23.83 -22.72 29.96
N ALA A 154 24.25 -21.79 29.10
CA ALA A 154 25.64 -21.31 29.07
C ALA A 154 26.02 -20.62 30.40
N GLN A 155 25.16 -19.73 30.92
CA GLN A 155 25.39 -19.07 32.21
C GLN A 155 25.45 -20.07 33.38
N ARG A 156 24.61 -21.10 33.35
CA ARG A 156 24.60 -22.18 34.34
C ARG A 156 25.87 -23.04 34.29
N GLN A 157 26.45 -23.22 33.11
CA GLN A 157 27.75 -23.92 32.95
C GLN A 157 28.94 -23.05 33.37
N GLU A 158 28.86 -21.73 33.20
CA GLU A 158 29.92 -20.80 33.58
C GLU A 158 29.99 -20.52 35.09
N ALA A 159 28.91 -20.72 35.85
CA ALA A 159 28.94 -20.56 37.30
C ALA A 159 29.88 -21.61 37.94
N PRO A 160 31.13 -21.24 38.29
CA PRO A 160 32.05 -22.21 38.86
C PRO A 160 31.47 -22.64 40.20
N GLY A 161 31.35 -23.95 40.41
CA GLY A 161 30.83 -24.51 41.66
C GLY A 161 31.48 -23.79 42.82
N VAL A 162 30.68 -23.04 43.58
CA VAL A 162 31.15 -22.32 44.76
C VAL A 162 31.79 -23.41 45.62
N PRO A 163 33.14 -23.41 45.78
CA PRO A 163 33.79 -24.48 46.50
C PRO A 163 33.17 -24.47 47.89
N ASP A 164 32.62 -25.61 48.29
CA ASP A 164 32.01 -25.84 49.59
C ASP A 164 33.06 -25.42 50.63
N ALA A 165 32.93 -24.18 51.10
CA ALA A 165 33.82 -23.60 52.07
C ALA A 165 33.49 -24.31 53.37
N ALA A 166 34.17 -25.44 53.56
CA ALA A 166 34.11 -26.29 54.73
C ALA A 166 34.04 -25.42 55.98
N LEU A 167 32.85 -25.36 56.57
CA LEU A 167 32.64 -24.91 57.95
C LEU A 167 33.22 -26.00 58.87
N GLY A 168 34.53 -26.01 59.01
CA GLY A 168 35.21 -26.52 60.20
C GLY A 168 35.67 -25.30 61.01
N GLY A 169 35.43 -25.18 62.31
CA GLY A 169 34.76 -26.04 63.28
C GLY A 169 34.57 -25.24 64.58
#